data_AF-A0A4P7XHU4-F1
#
_entry.id   AF-A0A4P7XHU4-F1
#
_cell.length_a   1.000
_cell.length_b   1.000
_cell.length_c   1.000
_cell.angle_alpha   90.00
_cell.angle_beta   90.00
_cell.angle_gamma   90.00
#
_symmetry.space_group_name_H-M   'P 1'
#
loop_
_entity.id
_entity.type
_entity.pdbx_description
1 polymer ?
#
loop_
_entity_poly.entity_id
_entity_poly.type
_entity_poly.pdbx_seq_one_letter_code
_entity_poly.pdbx_strand_id
1 'polypeptide(L)'
;MTNQYISPANKKTSVFRKVSVLALALSAFGSASAFAVPTISDVSGQLLQGATLTVSGQGFTNADVDLAIKHGNGRSNYSLFGDEPSLLNILDPRRALWMAGGSPWADPLWPALISAKEDPVNNYVYAGIGKTFNSWLAPLNNVGNKRLYISWQYVPSESPGHSGGSNKFIRVWDNHNGTDTRISWTQMHMTYSGMTRPSWERWSGTPGQWNHMELWVDGVKGEIVATVNGKVAHRVTDFKKRDQGIGLNIGLIGFDPSNSGPYTNMMTVVDKIYAATSRARVMVSDEPKWVDARHTGEVQLLKSWTPSEIRVNLDVSDIGLGKASYLYVVDENGTANAAGFRLCAGCAPQEEPAPSSPTSPSSSPTVPSSSPSTSSPTATPSSSPTTSTTIRHSTTSTQASSSSPTTSSSTSSRG
;
A
#
# COMPACT_ATOMS: atom_id res chain seq x y z
N MET A 1 -40.35 -63.46 -19.01
CA MET A 1 -39.28 -64.47 -19.13
C MET A 1 -38.19 -64.11 -18.15
N THR A 2 -37.83 -65.09 -17.36
CA THR A 2 -37.17 -65.03 -16.05
C THR A 2 -35.71 -65.47 -16.20
N ASN A 3 -34.89 -65.24 -15.17
CA ASN A 3 -33.63 -65.95 -14.86
C ASN A 3 -32.38 -65.52 -15.70
N GLN A 4 -31.14 -65.53 -15.20
CA GLN A 4 -30.60 -66.10 -13.97
C GLN A 4 -29.21 -65.53 -13.62
N TYR A 5 -29.00 -65.37 -12.31
CA TYR A 5 -27.75 -65.47 -11.55
C TYR A 5 -26.87 -66.66 -11.97
N ILE A 6 -25.54 -66.49 -12.12
CA ILE A 6 -24.51 -67.48 -11.69
C ILE A 6 -23.21 -66.76 -11.29
N SER A 7 -22.79 -67.02 -10.04
CA SER A 7 -21.44 -66.84 -9.51
C SER A 7 -20.65 -68.16 -9.65
N PRO A 8 -19.31 -68.11 -9.76
CA PRO A 8 -18.50 -69.01 -8.94
C PRO A 8 -17.32 -68.27 -8.30
N ALA A 9 -17.14 -68.35 -6.98
CA ALA A 9 -16.47 -69.42 -6.22
C ALA A 9 -14.95 -69.21 -6.03
N ASN A 10 -14.62 -68.76 -4.82
CA ASN A 10 -13.53 -69.22 -3.93
C ASN A 10 -12.27 -69.85 -4.54
N LYS A 11 -11.10 -69.22 -4.29
CA LYS A 11 -9.88 -69.95 -3.94
C LYS A 11 -9.22 -69.37 -2.68
N LYS A 12 -8.94 -70.29 -1.77
CA LYS A 12 -8.35 -70.10 -0.44
C LYS A 12 -6.84 -69.85 -0.51
N THR A 13 -6.40 -69.08 0.50
CA THR A 13 -5.17 -69.19 1.30
C THR A 13 -3.81 -69.12 0.61
N SER A 14 -3.06 -68.07 0.96
CA SER A 14 -1.68 -68.24 1.41
C SER A 14 -1.32 -67.15 2.42
N VAL A 15 -1.12 -67.58 3.66
CA VAL A 15 -0.59 -66.81 4.78
C VAL A 15 0.92 -66.70 4.57
N PHE A 16 1.42 -65.51 4.22
CA PHE A 16 2.85 -65.22 4.29
C PHE A 16 3.10 -64.00 5.18
N ARG A 17 3.68 -64.34 6.35
CA ARG A 17 4.65 -63.60 7.15
C ARG A 17 4.61 -62.06 7.05
N LYS A 18 4.00 -61.47 8.06
CA LYS A 18 4.36 -60.13 8.55
C LYS A 18 5.83 -60.16 8.98
N VAL A 19 6.73 -59.66 8.14
CA VAL A 19 8.06 -59.22 8.55
C VAL A 19 8.09 -57.70 8.42
N SER A 20 8.30 -57.08 9.56
CA SER A 20 8.50 -55.65 9.78
C SER A 20 9.50 -55.05 8.80
N VAL A 21 9.08 -54.02 8.08
CA VAL A 21 9.90 -52.81 7.89
C VAL A 21 8.98 -51.64 8.20
N LEU A 22 8.90 -51.32 9.48
CA LEU A 22 8.44 -50.02 9.94
C LEU A 22 9.52 -49.03 9.49
N ALA A 23 9.44 -48.57 8.24
CA ALA A 23 10.21 -47.44 7.78
C ALA A 23 9.71 -46.24 8.58
N LEU A 24 10.46 -45.91 9.63
CA LEU A 24 10.38 -44.66 10.35
C LEU A 24 10.71 -43.58 9.30
N ALA A 25 9.70 -43.15 8.55
CA ALA A 25 9.72 -41.92 7.78
C ALA A 25 9.74 -40.81 8.82
N LEU A 26 10.94 -40.62 9.39
CA LEU A 26 11.28 -39.52 10.25
C LEU A 26 10.89 -38.29 9.47
N SER A 27 9.82 -37.69 9.96
CA SER A 27 9.13 -36.60 9.36
C SER A 27 10.19 -35.52 9.16
N ALA A 28 10.58 -35.30 7.91
CA ALA A 28 11.17 -34.04 7.51
C ALA A 28 10.06 -33.00 7.73
N PHE A 29 9.88 -32.63 8.99
CA PHE A 29 9.26 -31.39 9.37
C PHE A 29 10.16 -30.35 8.71
N GLY A 30 9.80 -29.98 7.48
CA GLY A 30 10.36 -28.83 6.81
C GLY A 30 10.31 -27.74 7.84
N SER A 31 11.49 -27.35 8.32
CA SER A 31 11.61 -26.31 9.32
C SER A 31 10.90 -25.13 8.69
N ALA A 32 9.73 -24.78 9.22
CA ALA A 32 9.08 -23.55 8.84
C ALA A 32 10.12 -22.50 9.16
N SER A 33 10.76 -21.95 8.13
CA SER A 33 11.71 -20.87 8.28
C SER A 33 10.92 -19.76 8.95
N ALA A 34 11.04 -19.65 10.27
CA ALA A 34 10.53 -18.53 11.01
C ALA A 34 11.35 -17.36 10.49
N PHE A 35 10.77 -16.60 9.55
CA PHE A 35 11.40 -15.38 9.07
C PHE A 35 11.58 -14.50 10.30
N ALA A 36 12.85 -14.25 10.64
CA ALA A 36 13.17 -13.38 11.76
C ALA A 36 12.55 -12.02 11.48
N VAL A 37 11.74 -11.53 12.41
CA VAL A 37 11.22 -10.17 12.37
C VAL A 37 12.42 -9.23 12.22
N PRO A 38 12.38 -8.24 11.31
CA PRO A 38 13.46 -7.27 11.18
C PRO A 38 13.87 -6.69 12.53
N THR A 39 15.18 -6.65 12.79
CA THR A 39 15.74 -6.01 13.98
C THR A 39 16.83 -5.04 13.56
N ILE A 40 16.71 -3.78 13.99
CA ILE A 40 17.70 -2.74 13.72
C ILE A 40 18.68 -2.72 14.89
N SER A 41 19.96 -2.91 14.61
CA SER A 41 21.03 -2.85 15.61
C SER A 41 21.68 -1.48 15.68
N ASP A 42 21.76 -0.77 14.55
CA ASP A 42 22.35 0.57 14.48
C ASP A 42 21.76 1.40 13.34
N VAL A 43 21.76 2.71 13.52
CA VAL A 43 21.47 3.69 12.47
C VAL A 43 22.52 4.78 12.51
N SER A 44 23.30 4.90 11.44
CA SER A 44 24.35 5.91 11.31
C SER A 44 24.07 6.87 10.13
N GLY A 45 24.63 8.07 10.22
CA GLY A 45 24.44 9.13 9.23
C GLY A 45 23.97 10.44 9.87
N GLN A 46 23.75 11.46 9.03
CA GLN A 46 23.23 12.75 9.47
C GLN A 46 21.70 12.75 9.40
N LEU A 47 21.04 13.21 10.46
CA LEU A 47 19.60 13.43 10.46
C LEU A 47 19.29 14.79 9.83
N LEU A 48 19.48 14.90 8.52
CA LEU A 48 19.21 16.11 7.73
C LEU A 48 18.40 15.75 6.49
N GLN A 49 17.63 16.70 5.96
CA GLN A 49 16.88 16.51 4.71
C GLN A 49 17.80 16.06 3.57
N GLY A 50 17.45 14.95 2.94
CA GLY A 50 18.20 14.35 1.82
C GLY A 50 19.49 13.63 2.22
N ALA A 51 19.87 13.63 3.50
CA ALA A 51 21.05 12.90 3.95
C ALA A 51 20.85 11.40 3.83
N THR A 52 21.94 10.66 3.66
CA THR A 52 21.90 9.20 3.64
C THR A 52 22.04 8.65 5.04
N LEU A 53 21.10 7.79 5.42
CA LEU A 53 21.23 6.93 6.60
C LEU A 53 21.66 5.53 6.17
N THR A 54 22.51 4.93 6.97
CA THR A 54 22.84 3.51 6.93
C THR A 54 22.18 2.84 8.12
N VAL A 55 21.30 1.88 7.84
CA VAL A 55 20.57 1.08 8.82
C VAL A 55 21.18 -0.31 8.82
N SER A 56 21.76 -0.73 9.94
CA SER A 56 22.34 -2.07 10.11
C SER A 56 21.45 -2.93 10.99
N GLY A 57 21.39 -4.23 10.70
CA GLY A 57 20.54 -5.14 11.45
C GLY A 57 20.52 -6.56 10.92
N GLN A 58 19.42 -7.26 11.20
CA GLN A 58 19.17 -8.65 10.81
C GLN A 58 17.71 -8.81 10.37
N GLY A 59 17.45 -9.85 9.57
CA GLY A 59 16.08 -10.19 9.17
C GLY A 59 15.48 -9.28 8.08
N PHE A 60 16.27 -8.44 7.41
CA PHE A 60 15.75 -7.50 6.41
C PHE A 60 15.22 -8.15 5.12
N THR A 61 15.42 -9.45 4.93
CA THR A 61 15.16 -10.18 3.67
C THR A 61 15.86 -9.54 2.46
N ASN A 62 15.87 -10.24 1.32
CA ASN A 62 16.30 -9.60 0.07
C ASN A 62 15.12 -8.80 -0.48
N ALA A 63 15.35 -7.52 -0.77
CA ALA A 63 14.40 -6.67 -1.45
C ALA A 63 14.96 -6.27 -2.81
N ASP A 64 14.10 -6.33 -3.81
CA ASP A 64 14.37 -5.69 -5.09
C ASP A 64 14.17 -4.17 -4.91
N VAL A 65 15.26 -3.43 -5.03
CA VAL A 65 15.24 -1.96 -4.95
C VAL A 65 15.33 -1.32 -6.33
N ASP A 66 15.31 -2.10 -7.41
CA ASP A 66 15.59 -1.67 -8.79
C ASP A 66 14.64 -0.55 -9.24
N LEU A 67 13.43 -0.49 -8.67
CA LEU A 67 12.47 0.55 -9.00
C LEU A 67 11.64 0.96 -7.78
N ALA A 68 12.00 2.12 -7.22
CA ALA A 68 11.21 2.85 -6.26
C ALA A 68 11.01 4.29 -6.77
N ILE A 69 9.80 4.82 -6.57
CA ILE A 69 9.41 6.16 -6.97
C ILE A 69 8.74 6.78 -5.76
N LYS A 70 9.19 7.96 -5.36
CA LYS A 70 8.52 8.79 -4.36
C LYS A 70 8.22 10.15 -4.99
N HIS A 71 7.01 10.64 -4.81
CA HIS A 71 6.67 12.04 -5.07
C HIS A 71 6.89 12.83 -3.79
N GLY A 72 7.81 13.80 -3.82
CA GLY A 72 8.12 14.67 -2.69
C GLY A 72 7.36 16.00 -2.69
N ASN A 73 7.53 16.75 -1.60
CA ASN A 73 6.80 17.98 -1.25
C ASN A 73 7.21 19.21 -2.08
N GLY A 74 7.04 19.12 -3.40
CA GLY A 74 6.80 20.30 -4.23
C GLY A 74 7.98 21.08 -4.81
N ARG A 75 9.22 20.60 -4.70
CA ARG A 75 10.34 21.27 -5.40
C ARG A 75 11.29 20.37 -6.17
N SER A 76 11.50 19.14 -5.75
CA SER A 76 12.43 18.21 -6.38
C SER A 76 12.20 16.85 -5.75
N ASN A 77 12.72 15.79 -6.35
CA ASN A 77 12.75 14.43 -5.82
C ASN A 77 11.55 13.61 -6.26
N TYR A 78 11.40 13.50 -7.58
CA TYR A 78 11.36 12.14 -8.10
C TYR A 78 12.76 11.57 -7.92
N SER A 79 12.88 10.37 -7.43
CA SER A 79 14.14 9.65 -7.48
C SER A 79 13.81 8.26 -7.94
N LEU A 80 14.33 7.93 -9.11
CA LEU A 80 14.37 6.58 -9.61
C LEU A 80 15.63 5.94 -9.09
N PHE A 81 15.50 4.70 -8.62
CA PHE A 81 16.66 3.85 -8.42
C PHE A 81 17.06 3.22 -9.77
N GLY A 82 18.36 3.02 -9.95
CA GLY A 82 19.03 2.66 -11.20
C GLY A 82 20.36 3.43 -11.29
N ASP A 83 21.40 2.84 -11.88
CA ASP A 83 22.80 3.36 -11.90
C ASP A 83 22.99 4.75 -12.56
N GLU A 84 21.90 5.42 -12.95
CA GLU A 84 21.89 6.74 -13.57
C GLU A 84 21.04 7.73 -12.76
N PRO A 85 21.66 8.54 -11.87
CA PRO A 85 21.02 9.65 -11.17
C PRO A 85 20.50 10.77 -12.09
N SER A 86 20.58 10.60 -13.40
CA SER A 86 20.54 11.67 -14.41
C SER A 86 19.16 11.95 -15.02
N LEU A 87 18.14 11.11 -14.81
CA LEU A 87 16.89 11.22 -15.57
C LEU A 87 15.82 12.17 -15.01
N LEU A 88 16.02 12.78 -13.82
CA LEU A 88 14.99 13.63 -13.19
C LEU A 88 15.41 15.09 -12.94
N ASN A 89 16.44 15.55 -13.66
CA ASN A 89 16.68 16.97 -13.90
C ASN A 89 15.92 17.50 -15.14
N ILE A 90 15.02 16.71 -15.73
CA ILE A 90 14.40 17.00 -17.01
C ILE A 90 12.91 17.31 -16.82
N LEU A 91 12.61 18.61 -16.93
CA LEU A 91 11.37 19.19 -17.51
C LEU A 91 10.04 18.93 -16.77
N ASP A 92 9.46 20.01 -16.26
CA ASP A 92 8.08 20.15 -15.79
C ASP A 92 7.54 18.96 -14.95
N PRO A 93 7.57 19.04 -13.60
CA PRO A 93 7.04 17.98 -12.72
C PRO A 93 5.57 17.60 -12.99
N ARG A 94 4.84 18.39 -13.80
CA ARG A 94 3.47 18.11 -14.23
C ARG A 94 3.35 17.09 -15.38
N ARG A 95 4.43 16.80 -16.12
CA ARG A 95 4.39 15.97 -17.33
C ARG A 95 5.34 14.76 -17.34
N ALA A 96 6.36 14.74 -16.48
CA ALA A 96 7.34 13.65 -16.48
C ALA A 96 6.90 12.39 -15.73
N LEU A 97 6.07 12.52 -14.68
CA LEU A 97 5.68 11.37 -13.85
C LEU A 97 4.55 10.54 -14.46
N TRP A 98 3.55 11.22 -15.02
CA TRP A 98 2.33 10.62 -15.54
C TRP A 98 2.35 10.68 -17.06
N MET A 99 2.25 9.53 -17.73
CA MET A 99 2.14 9.50 -19.20
C MET A 99 0.75 9.97 -19.66
N ALA A 100 -0.26 9.90 -18.79
CA ALA A 100 -1.59 10.43 -19.06
C ALA A 100 -2.19 11.10 -17.80
N GLY A 101 -2.76 12.29 -17.98
CA GLY A 101 -3.60 12.93 -16.98
C GLY A 101 -5.06 12.80 -17.38
N GLY A 102 -5.91 12.30 -16.48
CA GLY A 102 -7.35 12.20 -16.71
C GLY A 102 -7.75 11.27 -17.87
N SER A 103 -8.89 11.58 -18.49
CA SER A 103 -9.42 10.92 -19.69
C SER A 103 -10.39 11.89 -20.40
N PRO A 104 -10.95 11.55 -21.58
CA PRO A 104 -12.02 12.37 -22.17
C PRO A 104 -13.25 12.59 -21.27
N TRP A 105 -13.35 11.86 -20.15
CA TRP A 105 -14.46 11.87 -19.20
C TRP A 105 -14.03 12.22 -17.77
N ALA A 106 -12.77 12.65 -17.58
CA ALA A 106 -12.21 12.92 -16.27
C ALA A 106 -11.11 13.98 -16.36
N ASP A 107 -11.13 14.95 -15.46
CA ASP A 107 -10.04 15.91 -15.36
C ASP A 107 -8.82 15.25 -14.71
N PRO A 108 -7.58 15.63 -15.08
CA PRO A 108 -6.40 15.20 -14.34
C PRO A 108 -6.43 15.75 -12.91
N LEU A 109 -5.72 15.09 -12.00
CA LEU A 109 -5.35 15.74 -10.75
C LEU A 109 -4.31 16.83 -11.08
N TRP A 110 -4.53 18.04 -10.61
CA TRP A 110 -3.60 19.15 -10.81
C TRP A 110 -2.75 19.40 -9.55
N PRO A 111 -1.51 19.88 -9.70
CA PRO A 111 -0.74 20.34 -8.56
C PRO A 111 -1.42 21.55 -7.92
N ALA A 112 -1.66 21.49 -6.61
CA ALA A 112 -2.23 22.55 -5.81
C ALA A 112 -1.35 22.86 -4.60
N LEU A 113 -1.29 24.14 -4.24
CA LEU A 113 -0.79 24.56 -2.93
C LEU A 113 -2.00 24.57 -1.99
N ILE A 114 -1.96 23.74 -0.96
CA ILE A 114 -2.94 23.85 0.13
C ILE A 114 -2.44 24.87 1.15
N SER A 115 -3.38 25.52 1.83
CA SER A 115 -3.02 26.60 2.75
C SER A 115 -2.20 26.08 3.93
N ALA A 116 -1.24 26.89 4.41
CA ALA A 116 -0.33 26.55 5.51
C ALA A 116 -1.02 26.13 6.83
N LYS A 117 -2.34 26.35 6.95
CA LYS A 117 -3.13 25.96 8.12
C LYS A 117 -3.46 24.46 8.15
N GLU A 118 -3.45 23.81 7.00
CA GLU A 118 -3.73 22.37 6.84
C GLU A 118 -2.43 21.56 6.73
N ASP A 119 -1.33 22.20 6.31
CA ASP A 119 0.02 21.66 6.33
C ASP A 119 1.04 22.81 6.50
N PRO A 120 1.77 22.91 7.62
CA PRO A 120 2.70 24.02 7.89
C PRO A 120 3.92 24.04 6.96
N VAL A 121 4.18 22.93 6.25
CA VAL A 121 5.18 22.87 5.18
C VAL A 121 4.44 23.23 3.90
N ASN A 122 4.93 24.18 3.09
CA ASN A 122 4.29 24.63 1.84
C ASN A 122 4.24 23.48 0.80
N ASN A 123 3.37 22.51 1.04
CA ASN A 123 3.36 21.22 0.36
C ASN A 123 2.49 21.32 -0.90
N TYR A 124 3.11 20.96 -2.01
CA TYR A 124 2.38 20.76 -3.26
C TYR A 124 1.75 19.37 -3.20
N VAL A 125 0.44 19.33 -3.42
CA VAL A 125 -0.33 18.09 -3.51
C VAL A 125 -0.97 17.97 -4.88
N TYR A 126 -1.52 16.80 -5.17
CA TYR A 126 -2.43 16.61 -6.31
C TYR A 126 -3.86 16.82 -5.84
N ALA A 127 -4.59 17.76 -6.44
CA ALA A 127 -5.98 18.02 -6.12
C ALA A 127 -6.87 17.89 -7.37
N GLY A 128 -8.15 17.65 -7.15
CA GLY A 128 -9.13 17.43 -8.19
C GLY A 128 -10.56 17.64 -7.71
N ILE A 129 -11.47 18.12 -8.55
CA ILE A 129 -12.90 18.21 -8.24
C ILE A 129 -13.68 17.24 -9.12
N GLY A 130 -14.64 16.53 -8.55
CA GLY A 130 -15.46 15.56 -9.25
C GLY A 130 -14.67 14.34 -9.68
N LYS A 131 -14.91 13.87 -10.91
CA LYS A 131 -14.20 12.72 -11.47
C LYS A 131 -12.81 13.16 -11.92
N THR A 132 -11.80 12.79 -11.14
CA THR A 132 -10.44 13.31 -11.28
C THR A 132 -9.38 12.28 -10.92
N PHE A 133 -8.41 12.07 -11.81
CA PHE A 133 -7.33 11.11 -11.57
C PHE A 133 -6.14 11.32 -12.50
N ASN A 134 -4.98 10.81 -12.09
CA ASN A 134 -3.84 10.62 -12.98
C ASN A 134 -3.69 9.15 -13.36
N SER A 135 -3.02 8.89 -14.47
CA SER A 135 -2.92 7.56 -15.07
C SER A 135 -1.52 7.31 -15.60
N TRP A 136 -1.10 6.06 -15.49
CA TRP A 136 0.10 5.48 -16.07
C TRP A 136 1.40 6.13 -15.62
N LEU A 137 2.02 5.50 -14.63
CA LEU A 137 3.27 5.97 -14.05
C LEU A 137 4.40 5.69 -15.05
N ALA A 138 4.99 6.75 -15.59
CA ALA A 138 5.97 6.67 -16.68
C ALA A 138 7.16 5.75 -16.37
N PRO A 139 7.76 5.78 -15.16
CA PRO A 139 8.90 4.92 -14.88
C PRO A 139 8.55 3.44 -14.66
N LEU A 140 7.28 3.08 -14.48
CA LEU A 140 6.82 1.68 -14.49
C LEU A 140 6.48 1.19 -15.90
N ASN A 141 6.56 2.06 -16.92
CA ASN A 141 6.18 1.70 -18.28
C ASN A 141 7.16 0.68 -18.86
N ASN A 142 6.63 -0.45 -19.38
CA ASN A 142 7.40 -1.57 -19.91
C ASN A 142 8.37 -2.23 -18.91
N VAL A 143 8.21 -1.98 -17.61
CA VAL A 143 8.92 -2.75 -16.58
C VAL A 143 8.26 -4.12 -16.51
N GLY A 144 9.03 -5.21 -16.55
CA GLY A 144 8.51 -6.59 -16.55
C GLY A 144 8.05 -7.10 -15.19
N ASN A 145 7.71 -6.21 -14.25
CA ASN A 145 7.43 -6.55 -12.86
C ASN A 145 6.14 -7.36 -12.69
N LYS A 146 6.20 -8.39 -11.84
CA LYS A 146 5.02 -9.16 -11.42
C LYS A 146 4.47 -8.70 -10.06
N ARG A 147 5.16 -7.77 -9.41
CA ARG A 147 4.85 -7.23 -8.08
C ARG A 147 4.77 -5.71 -8.12
N LEU A 148 3.89 -5.15 -7.31
CA LEU A 148 3.71 -3.71 -7.20
C LEU A 148 3.20 -3.35 -5.81
N TYR A 149 3.98 -2.55 -5.09
CA TYR A 149 3.57 -1.86 -3.87
C TYR A 149 3.31 -0.39 -4.18
N ILE A 150 2.21 0.15 -3.65
CA ILE A 150 1.85 1.56 -3.80
C ILE A 150 1.33 2.05 -2.45
N SER A 151 1.76 3.24 -2.04
CA SER A 151 1.24 3.98 -0.89
C SER A 151 0.96 5.42 -1.29
N TRP A 152 -0.10 6.01 -0.74
CA TRP A 152 -0.41 7.43 -0.91
C TRP A 152 -1.29 7.93 0.23
N GLN A 153 -1.26 9.23 0.46
CA GLN A 153 -2.18 9.94 1.34
C GLN A 153 -3.39 10.43 0.54
N TYR A 154 -4.60 10.30 1.10
CA TYR A 154 -5.87 10.60 0.41
C TYR A 154 -6.84 11.37 1.29
N VAL A 155 -7.32 12.52 0.82
CA VAL A 155 -8.39 13.32 1.46
C VAL A 155 -9.54 13.51 0.48
N PRO A 156 -10.70 12.88 0.74
CA PRO A 156 -11.93 13.25 0.06
C PRO A 156 -12.71 14.27 0.89
N SER A 157 -13.30 15.31 0.28
CA SER A 157 -14.13 16.28 1.01
C SER A 157 -15.46 15.71 1.51
N GLU A 158 -15.90 14.59 0.95
CA GLU A 158 -17.13 13.89 1.30
C GLU A 158 -16.93 12.37 1.22
N SER A 159 -17.86 11.57 1.72
CA SER A 159 -17.70 10.11 1.67
C SER A 159 -17.70 9.60 0.24
N PRO A 160 -16.67 8.88 -0.23
CA PRO A 160 -16.64 8.28 -1.57
C PRO A 160 -17.80 7.31 -1.85
N GLY A 161 -18.58 6.91 -0.83
CA GLY A 161 -19.73 6.01 -0.94
C GLY A 161 -21.10 6.66 -0.78
N HIS A 162 -21.20 7.98 -0.59
CA HIS A 162 -22.47 8.64 -0.21
C HIS A 162 -23.59 8.50 -1.24
N SER A 163 -23.23 8.39 -2.53
CA SER A 163 -24.19 8.26 -3.64
C SER A 163 -24.12 6.90 -4.34
N GLY A 164 -23.60 5.88 -3.66
CA GLY A 164 -23.47 4.53 -4.20
C GLY A 164 -22.55 4.45 -5.43
N GLY A 165 -22.76 3.42 -6.25
CA GLY A 165 -21.89 3.08 -7.39
C GLY A 165 -20.59 2.41 -6.95
N SER A 166 -19.77 1.99 -7.91
CA SER A 166 -18.42 1.46 -7.65
C SER A 166 -17.45 2.62 -7.95
N ASN A 167 -16.90 3.28 -6.95
CA ASN A 167 -16.10 4.49 -7.11
C ASN A 167 -14.64 4.17 -6.80
N LYS A 168 -13.79 4.30 -7.82
CA LYS A 168 -12.45 3.71 -7.82
C LYS A 168 -11.47 4.71 -7.19
N PHE A 169 -10.64 4.21 -6.28
CA PHE A 169 -9.48 4.94 -5.76
C PHE A 169 -8.25 4.73 -6.63
N ILE A 170 -8.09 3.47 -7.08
CA ILE A 170 -6.93 3.05 -7.86
C ILE A 170 -7.31 1.92 -8.82
N ARG A 171 -6.61 1.90 -9.96
CA ARG A 171 -6.53 0.74 -10.84
C ARG A 171 -5.09 0.36 -11.10
N VAL A 172 -4.84 -0.94 -11.19
CA VAL A 172 -3.54 -1.49 -11.61
C VAL A 172 -3.75 -2.33 -12.85
N TRP A 173 -3.02 -2.01 -13.92
CA TRP A 173 -3.08 -2.67 -15.22
C TRP A 173 -1.68 -3.10 -15.65
N ASP A 174 -1.56 -4.08 -16.54
CA ASP A 174 -0.33 -4.28 -17.31
C ASP A 174 -0.41 -3.69 -18.71
N ASN A 175 -1.60 -3.64 -19.33
CA ASN A 175 -1.80 -3.01 -20.63
C ASN A 175 -2.48 -1.63 -20.53
N HIS A 176 -2.02 -0.66 -21.34
CA HIS A 176 -2.52 0.71 -21.39
C HIS A 176 -4.02 0.82 -21.74
N ASN A 177 -4.51 -0.12 -22.55
CA ASN A 177 -5.91 -0.19 -22.96
C ASN A 177 -6.82 -0.87 -21.90
N GLY A 178 -6.24 -1.34 -20.78
CA GLY A 178 -6.96 -2.06 -19.73
C GLY A 178 -7.39 -3.49 -20.09
N THR A 179 -6.85 -4.08 -21.18
CA THR A 179 -6.96 -5.52 -21.43
C THR A 179 -6.04 -6.30 -20.49
N ASP A 180 -6.20 -7.63 -20.45
CA ASP A 180 -5.32 -8.52 -19.69
C ASP A 180 -5.45 -8.43 -18.17
N THR A 181 -4.43 -7.99 -17.45
CA THR A 181 -4.48 -7.85 -15.99
C THR A 181 -5.13 -6.53 -15.64
N ARG A 182 -6.22 -6.60 -14.89
CA ARG A 182 -6.90 -5.43 -14.36
C ARG A 182 -7.25 -5.67 -12.91
N ILE A 183 -6.85 -4.76 -12.04
CA ILE A 183 -7.25 -4.68 -10.65
C ILE A 183 -7.96 -3.33 -10.47
N SER A 184 -9.04 -3.30 -9.71
CA SER A 184 -9.74 -2.07 -9.37
C SER A 184 -10.18 -2.13 -7.92
N TRP A 185 -9.63 -1.21 -7.13
CA TRP A 185 -10.04 -1.00 -5.75
C TRP A 185 -10.99 0.19 -5.69
N THR A 186 -12.13 -0.03 -5.04
CA THR A 186 -13.19 0.98 -4.89
C THR A 186 -13.52 1.18 -3.42
N GLN A 187 -14.45 2.07 -3.15
CA GLN A 187 -15.00 2.28 -1.82
C GLN A 187 -15.83 1.11 -1.26
N MET A 188 -16.21 0.11 -2.06
CA MET A 188 -17.07 -1.01 -1.60
C MET A 188 -16.55 -2.42 -1.92
N HIS A 189 -15.68 -2.56 -2.91
CA HIS A 189 -15.06 -3.84 -3.25
C HIS A 189 -13.69 -3.70 -3.91
N MET A 190 -12.98 -4.82 -3.95
CA MET A 190 -11.84 -5.10 -4.82
C MET A 190 -12.28 -6.04 -5.94
N THR A 191 -11.93 -5.71 -7.17
CA THR A 191 -12.17 -6.54 -8.36
C THR A 191 -10.89 -6.77 -9.12
N TYR A 192 -10.74 -7.93 -9.76
CA TYR A 192 -9.55 -8.26 -10.55
C TYR A 192 -9.86 -9.21 -11.72
N SER A 193 -9.00 -9.24 -12.74
CA SER A 193 -9.13 -10.15 -13.89
C SER A 193 -9.19 -11.61 -13.45
N GLY A 194 -10.16 -12.34 -14.00
CA GLY A 194 -10.34 -13.77 -13.71
C GLY A 194 -10.98 -14.07 -12.35
N MET A 195 -11.37 -13.05 -11.56
CA MET A 195 -12.08 -13.28 -10.31
C MET A 195 -13.43 -13.97 -10.56
N THR A 196 -13.85 -14.83 -9.62
CA THR A 196 -15.21 -15.37 -9.62
C THR A 196 -16.18 -14.50 -8.83
N ARG A 197 -15.68 -13.82 -7.78
CA ARG A 197 -16.46 -12.95 -6.89
C ARG A 197 -15.60 -11.77 -6.43
N PRO A 198 -16.15 -10.56 -6.34
CA PRO A 198 -15.46 -9.43 -5.71
C PRO A 198 -15.19 -9.68 -4.22
N SER A 199 -14.09 -9.12 -3.70
CA SER A 199 -13.89 -8.98 -2.25
C SER A 199 -14.64 -7.73 -1.79
N TRP A 200 -15.68 -7.92 -0.98
CA TRP A 200 -16.53 -6.85 -0.47
C TRP A 200 -16.04 -6.37 0.90
N GLU A 201 -15.74 -5.09 1.01
CA GLU A 201 -15.44 -4.40 2.27
C GLU A 201 -15.65 -2.90 2.01
N ARG A 202 -16.25 -2.18 2.97
CA ARG A 202 -16.43 -0.74 2.85
C ARG A 202 -15.12 -0.02 3.16
N TRP A 203 -14.84 1.05 2.42
CA TRP A 203 -13.76 1.97 2.76
C TRP A 203 -13.96 2.53 4.16
N SER A 204 -12.91 2.40 5.00
CA SER A 204 -12.93 2.74 6.42
C SER A 204 -12.28 4.07 6.74
N GLY A 205 -12.01 4.90 5.73
CA GLY A 205 -11.41 6.21 5.93
C GLY A 205 -12.42 7.26 6.38
N THR A 206 -11.90 8.43 6.77
CA THR A 206 -12.69 9.56 7.25
C THR A 206 -12.62 10.71 6.26
N PRO A 207 -13.77 11.20 5.73
CA PRO A 207 -13.80 12.39 4.88
C PRO A 207 -13.24 13.62 5.60
N GLY A 208 -12.59 14.50 4.84
CA GLY A 208 -11.95 15.72 5.34
C GLY A 208 -10.70 15.47 6.20
N GLN A 209 -10.19 14.24 6.26
CA GLN A 209 -8.98 13.87 6.97
C GLN A 209 -8.02 13.15 6.02
N TRP A 210 -6.71 13.20 6.31
CA TRP A 210 -5.72 12.40 5.62
C TRP A 210 -5.93 10.92 5.93
N ASN A 211 -6.01 10.10 4.88
CA ASN A 211 -6.09 8.66 4.98
C ASN A 211 -4.91 8.03 4.27
N HIS A 212 -4.11 7.25 4.99
CA HIS A 212 -3.01 6.50 4.42
C HIS A 212 -3.57 5.26 3.70
N MET A 213 -3.41 5.23 2.38
CA MET A 213 -3.86 4.15 1.52
C MET A 213 -2.65 3.33 1.09
N GLU A 214 -2.72 2.01 1.17
CA GLU A 214 -1.70 1.14 0.57
C GLU A 214 -2.32 0.02 -0.25
N LEU A 215 -1.63 -0.37 -1.32
CA LEU A 215 -1.95 -1.52 -2.16
C LEU A 215 -0.68 -2.34 -2.42
N TRP A 216 -0.72 -3.62 -2.06
CA TRP A 216 0.26 -4.61 -2.45
C TRP A 216 -0.37 -5.58 -3.45
N VAL A 217 0.32 -5.81 -4.57
CA VAL A 217 -0.04 -6.80 -5.58
C VAL A 217 1.14 -7.74 -5.78
N ASP A 218 0.96 -9.02 -5.50
CA ASP A 218 1.92 -10.07 -5.81
C ASP A 218 1.34 -11.04 -6.83
N GLY A 219 1.66 -10.82 -8.11
CA GLY A 219 1.25 -11.69 -9.20
C GLY A 219 1.94 -13.05 -9.21
N VAL A 220 2.98 -13.27 -8.38
CA VAL A 220 3.66 -14.56 -8.22
C VAL A 220 2.96 -15.40 -7.17
N LYS A 221 2.68 -14.82 -5.99
CA LYS A 221 1.95 -15.50 -4.90
C LYS A 221 0.43 -15.50 -5.09
N GLY A 222 -0.07 -14.69 -6.03
CA GLY A 222 -1.50 -14.50 -6.25
C GLY A 222 -2.19 -13.70 -5.16
N GLU A 223 -1.45 -12.77 -4.53
CA GLU A 223 -1.96 -11.98 -3.41
C GLU A 223 -2.29 -10.54 -3.85
N ILE A 224 -3.39 -9.99 -3.33
CA ILE A 224 -3.66 -8.55 -3.31
C ILE A 224 -4.01 -8.16 -1.89
N VAL A 225 -3.34 -7.15 -1.33
CA VAL A 225 -3.66 -6.59 0.00
C VAL A 225 -3.86 -5.09 -0.14
N ALA A 226 -5.02 -4.60 0.29
CA ALA A 226 -5.29 -3.17 0.39
C ALA A 226 -5.51 -2.78 1.85
N THR A 227 -4.89 -1.69 2.29
CA THR A 227 -5.04 -1.14 3.64
C THR A 227 -5.50 0.30 3.61
N VAL A 228 -6.31 0.68 4.59
CA VAL A 228 -6.67 2.06 4.87
C VAL A 228 -6.29 2.33 6.31
N ASN A 229 -5.41 3.31 6.53
CA ASN A 229 -4.89 3.65 7.85
C ASN A 229 -4.42 2.37 8.55
N GLY A 230 -3.46 1.63 7.96
CA GLY A 230 -2.91 0.41 8.54
C GLY A 230 -3.85 -0.79 8.71
N LYS A 231 -5.17 -0.63 8.54
CA LYS A 231 -6.17 -1.70 8.64
C LYS A 231 -6.39 -2.35 7.28
N VAL A 232 -6.35 -3.68 7.23
CA VAL A 232 -6.65 -4.43 6.01
C VAL A 232 -8.11 -4.24 5.63
N ALA A 233 -8.35 -3.66 4.46
CA ALA A 233 -9.66 -3.54 3.83
C ALA A 233 -9.92 -4.72 2.89
N HIS A 234 -8.92 -5.13 2.11
CA HIS A 234 -9.04 -6.28 1.23
C HIS A 234 -7.83 -7.19 1.34
N ARG A 235 -8.09 -8.50 1.32
CA ARG A 235 -7.08 -9.53 1.12
C ARG A 235 -7.63 -10.56 0.14
N VAL A 236 -6.92 -10.73 -0.96
CA VAL A 236 -7.20 -11.70 -2.03
C VAL A 236 -6.00 -12.61 -2.13
N THR A 237 -6.21 -13.92 -2.34
CA THR A 237 -5.13 -14.93 -2.40
C THR A 237 -5.23 -15.84 -3.62
N ASP A 238 -6.13 -15.53 -4.56
CA ASP A 238 -6.38 -16.28 -5.79
C ASP A 238 -6.16 -15.41 -7.05
N PHE A 239 -5.52 -14.25 -6.91
CA PHE A 239 -5.18 -13.39 -8.03
C PHE A 239 -4.20 -14.11 -8.97
N LYS A 240 -4.36 -13.94 -10.28
CA LYS A 240 -3.44 -14.47 -11.29
C LYS A 240 -3.10 -13.37 -12.28
N LYS A 241 -1.86 -12.88 -12.22
CA LYS A 241 -1.36 -11.97 -13.25
C LYS A 241 -1.23 -12.73 -14.57
N ARG A 242 -1.63 -12.12 -15.69
CA ARG A 242 -1.38 -12.68 -17.02
C ARG A 242 0.12 -12.58 -17.33
N ASP A 243 0.71 -13.68 -17.83
CA ASP A 243 2.13 -13.74 -18.17
C ASP A 243 2.35 -13.40 -19.64
N GLN A 244 2.59 -12.13 -19.93
CA GLN A 244 2.82 -11.58 -21.28
C GLN A 244 4.11 -10.75 -21.37
N GLY A 245 4.95 -10.80 -20.33
CA GLY A 245 6.18 -9.99 -20.26
C GLY A 245 5.98 -8.50 -19.98
N ILE A 246 4.74 -8.01 -19.92
CA ILE A 246 4.40 -6.64 -19.54
C ILE A 246 4.13 -6.60 -18.03
N GLY A 247 4.72 -5.68 -17.28
CA GLY A 247 4.54 -5.62 -15.83
C GLY A 247 3.40 -4.71 -15.37
N LEU A 248 3.18 -4.72 -14.06
CA LEU A 248 2.08 -3.99 -13.42
C LEU A 248 2.41 -2.49 -13.32
N ASN A 249 1.44 -1.65 -13.69
CA ASN A 249 1.50 -0.20 -13.62
C ASN A 249 0.20 0.38 -13.00
N ILE A 250 0.26 1.62 -12.52
CA ILE A 250 -0.88 2.38 -12.04
C ILE A 250 -1.71 2.83 -13.24
N GLY A 251 -2.80 2.12 -13.52
CA GLY A 251 -3.75 2.51 -14.58
C GLY A 251 -4.63 3.72 -14.19
N LEU A 252 -4.73 4.02 -12.90
CA LEU A 252 -5.48 5.17 -12.37
C LEU A 252 -5.13 5.37 -10.91
N ILE A 253 -4.91 6.61 -10.44
CA ILE A 253 -4.93 6.97 -9.01
C ILE A 253 -5.68 8.30 -8.82
N GLY A 254 -6.62 8.33 -7.87
CA GLY A 254 -7.49 9.49 -7.64
C GLY A 254 -8.92 9.06 -7.32
N PHE A 255 -9.91 9.71 -7.94
CA PHE A 255 -11.33 9.40 -7.77
C PHE A 255 -12.04 9.24 -9.12
N ASP A 256 -12.43 8.01 -9.44
CA ASP A 256 -13.20 7.66 -10.65
C ASP A 256 -14.55 7.04 -10.27
N PRO A 257 -15.58 7.87 -10.04
CA PRO A 257 -16.91 7.38 -9.72
C PRO A 257 -17.59 6.76 -10.93
N SER A 258 -18.41 5.72 -10.69
CA SER A 258 -19.23 5.10 -11.74
C SER A 258 -20.35 6.02 -12.24
N ASN A 259 -20.81 6.94 -11.41
CA ASN A 259 -21.75 8.00 -11.75
C ASN A 259 -21.18 9.31 -11.22
N SER A 260 -20.72 10.21 -12.10
CA SER A 260 -20.06 11.46 -11.70
C SER A 260 -21.03 12.54 -11.22
N GLY A 261 -22.30 12.49 -11.62
CA GLY A 261 -23.30 13.53 -11.33
C GLY A 261 -23.43 13.89 -9.84
N PRO A 262 -23.50 12.90 -8.91
CA PRO A 262 -23.60 13.19 -7.48
C PRO A 262 -22.31 13.70 -6.82
N TYR A 263 -21.17 13.64 -7.52
CA TYR A 263 -19.87 13.98 -6.97
C TYR A 263 -19.28 15.24 -7.60
N THR A 264 -20.06 16.04 -8.34
CA THR A 264 -19.53 17.20 -9.11
C THR A 264 -18.78 18.23 -8.27
N ASN A 265 -18.98 18.27 -6.96
CA ASN A 265 -18.29 19.16 -6.03
C ASN A 265 -17.33 18.44 -5.08
N MET A 266 -17.14 17.13 -5.23
CA MET A 266 -16.24 16.35 -4.38
C MET A 266 -14.79 16.76 -4.67
N MET A 267 -14.12 17.38 -3.71
CA MET A 267 -12.68 17.57 -3.77
C MET A 267 -11.98 16.26 -3.40
N THR A 268 -10.99 15.88 -4.19
CA THR A 268 -10.04 14.81 -3.93
C THR A 268 -8.66 15.41 -3.83
N VAL A 269 -7.94 15.11 -2.75
CA VAL A 269 -6.53 15.45 -2.58
C VAL A 269 -5.73 14.17 -2.41
N VAL A 270 -4.59 14.10 -3.10
CA VAL A 270 -3.63 12.99 -3.07
C VAL A 270 -2.24 13.54 -2.82
N ASP A 271 -1.49 12.90 -1.93
CA ASP A 271 -0.10 13.25 -1.67
C ASP A 271 0.75 12.03 -1.31
N LYS A 272 2.07 12.22 -1.16
CA LYS A 272 3.06 11.21 -0.72
C LYS A 272 2.97 9.90 -1.49
N ILE A 273 2.82 9.99 -2.80
CA ILE A 273 2.72 8.82 -3.67
C ILE A 273 4.09 8.12 -3.65
N TYR A 274 4.11 6.88 -3.18
CA TYR A 274 5.23 5.96 -3.26
C TYR A 274 4.82 4.74 -4.08
N ALA A 275 5.66 4.31 -5.01
CA ALA A 275 5.46 3.08 -5.78
C ALA A 275 6.79 2.30 -5.88
N ALA A 276 6.73 0.98 -5.70
CA ALA A 276 7.90 0.12 -5.83
C ALA A 276 7.53 -1.28 -6.34
N THR A 277 8.51 -2.02 -6.86
CA THR A 277 8.35 -3.44 -7.26
C THR A 277 8.51 -4.42 -6.10
N SER A 278 8.90 -3.94 -4.92
CA SER A 278 9.04 -4.70 -3.67
C SER A 278 8.09 -4.15 -2.59
N ARG A 279 7.69 -5.01 -1.66
CA ARG A 279 6.93 -4.60 -0.47
C ARG A 279 7.85 -4.10 0.65
N ALA A 280 9.12 -4.50 0.60
CA ALA A 280 10.11 -4.09 1.56
C ALA A 280 10.37 -2.59 1.44
N ARG A 281 10.47 -1.92 2.59
CA ARG A 281 10.63 -0.47 2.66
C ARG A 281 11.10 -0.03 4.04
N VAL A 282 11.66 1.16 4.10
CA VAL A 282 11.95 1.85 5.36
C VAL A 282 10.92 2.95 5.56
N MET A 283 10.42 3.09 6.78
CA MET A 283 9.48 4.14 7.17
C MET A 283 10.05 4.92 8.36
N VAL A 284 9.73 6.21 8.43
CA VAL A 284 9.99 7.03 9.61
C VAL A 284 8.67 7.59 10.12
N SER A 285 8.45 7.58 11.43
CA SER A 285 7.23 8.05 12.08
C SER A 285 7.57 8.74 13.40
N ASP A 286 6.65 9.55 13.93
CA ASP A 286 6.70 10.06 15.30
C ASP A 286 6.16 9.04 16.33
N GLU A 287 5.60 7.92 15.87
CA GLU A 287 5.06 6.87 16.73
C GLU A 287 6.14 5.83 17.11
N PRO A 288 6.26 5.43 18.39
CA PRO A 288 7.24 4.44 18.86
C PRO A 288 6.85 2.98 18.59
N LYS A 289 5.59 2.72 18.22
CA LYS A 289 5.07 1.37 17.95
C LYS A 289 4.60 1.23 16.51
N TRP A 290 4.92 0.10 15.89
CA TRP A 290 4.56 -0.18 14.49
C TRP A 290 3.06 -0.12 14.21
N VAL A 291 2.23 -0.56 15.17
CA VAL A 291 0.76 -0.58 15.00
C VAL A 291 0.18 0.80 14.71
N ASP A 292 0.79 1.83 15.28
CA ASP A 292 0.43 3.24 15.11
C ASP A 292 1.22 3.84 13.94
N ALA A 293 2.54 3.59 13.87
CA ALA A 293 3.43 4.10 12.83
C ALA A 293 3.04 3.69 11.40
N ARG A 294 2.41 2.53 11.20
CA ARG A 294 1.90 2.15 9.86
C ARG A 294 0.77 3.06 9.34
N HIS A 295 0.16 3.89 10.19
CA HIS A 295 -0.87 4.85 9.82
C HIS A 295 -0.26 6.21 9.46
N THR A 296 0.74 6.67 10.20
CA THR A 296 1.29 8.03 10.11
C THR A 296 2.69 8.10 9.50
N GLY A 297 3.38 6.97 9.42
CA GLY A 297 4.76 6.88 8.98
C GLY A 297 4.92 7.15 7.50
N GLU A 298 6.07 7.73 7.17
CA GLU A 298 6.42 8.12 5.83
C GLU A 298 7.50 7.21 5.26
N VAL A 299 7.24 6.69 4.05
CA VAL A 299 8.18 5.83 3.34
C VAL A 299 9.41 6.63 2.89
N GLN A 300 10.58 6.08 3.16
CA GLN A 300 11.88 6.65 2.78
C GLN A 300 12.35 6.03 1.47
N LEU A 301 13.09 6.81 0.69
CA LEU A 301 13.62 6.31 -0.58
C LEU A 301 14.86 5.45 -0.33
N LEU A 302 14.84 4.22 -0.83
CA LEU A 302 15.94 3.27 -0.72
C LEU A 302 17.10 3.64 -1.67
N LYS A 303 18.34 3.40 -1.20
CA LYS A 303 19.59 3.49 -1.97
C LYS A 303 20.27 2.14 -2.15
N SER A 304 20.11 1.23 -1.21
CA SER A 304 20.57 -0.14 -1.33
C SER A 304 19.90 -0.97 -0.25
N TRP A 305 19.73 -2.27 -0.51
CA TRP A 305 19.15 -3.19 0.45
C TRP A 305 19.88 -4.52 0.39
N THR A 306 20.33 -4.97 1.56
CA THR A 306 20.91 -6.30 1.78
C THR A 306 20.25 -6.90 3.02
N PRO A 307 20.43 -8.22 3.28
CA PRO A 307 19.87 -8.85 4.48
C PRO A 307 20.30 -8.22 5.82
N SER A 308 21.41 -7.48 5.86
CA SER A 308 21.99 -6.91 7.09
C SER A 308 22.24 -5.40 7.05
N GLU A 309 22.06 -4.75 5.90
CA GLU A 309 22.31 -3.32 5.73
C GLU A 309 21.33 -2.72 4.71
N ILE A 310 20.72 -1.59 5.06
CA ILE A 310 19.88 -0.79 4.17
C ILE A 310 20.43 0.63 4.16
N ARG A 311 20.55 1.23 2.98
CA ARG A 311 20.86 2.66 2.84
C ARG A 311 19.63 3.38 2.33
N VAL A 312 19.29 4.52 2.94
CA VAL A 312 18.11 5.31 2.57
C VAL A 312 18.44 6.79 2.50
N ASN A 313 17.76 7.53 1.62
CA ASN A 313 17.72 8.98 1.69
C ASN A 313 16.60 9.40 2.64
N LEU A 314 16.98 10.15 3.67
CA LEU A 314 16.07 10.64 4.68
C LEU A 314 15.28 11.84 4.18
N ASP A 315 13.96 11.71 4.22
CA ASP A 315 13.00 12.77 4.02
C ASP A 315 12.36 13.08 5.37
N VAL A 316 12.68 14.25 5.91
CA VAL A 316 12.29 14.73 7.25
C VAL A 316 11.45 16.01 7.17
N SER A 317 11.04 16.38 5.95
CA SER A 317 10.24 17.56 5.69
C SER A 317 9.01 17.64 6.59
N ASP A 318 8.34 16.51 6.84
CA ASP A 318 7.09 16.49 7.62
C ASP A 318 7.24 15.96 9.06
N ILE A 319 8.33 15.26 9.37
CA ILE A 319 8.49 14.58 10.66
C ILE A 319 9.03 15.55 11.72
N GLY A 320 9.66 16.64 11.29
CA GLY A 320 10.17 17.70 12.16
C GLY A 320 11.22 17.16 13.14
N LEU A 321 12.50 17.26 12.77
CA LEU A 321 13.66 16.74 13.53
C LEU A 321 13.79 17.21 14.99
N GLY A 322 12.95 18.15 15.44
CA GLY A 322 12.84 18.56 16.85
C GLY A 322 11.96 17.65 17.71
N LYS A 323 11.28 16.66 17.13
CA LYS A 323 10.46 15.67 17.84
C LYS A 323 11.16 14.32 17.87
N ALA A 324 10.74 13.44 18.76
CA ALA A 324 11.18 12.04 18.71
C ALA A 324 10.66 11.42 17.41
N SER A 325 11.57 10.87 16.60
CA SER A 325 11.23 10.09 15.41
C SER A 325 11.72 8.67 15.59
N TYR A 326 11.10 7.74 14.87
CA TYR A 326 11.35 6.32 14.94
C TYR A 326 11.44 5.73 13.54
N LEU A 327 12.46 4.91 13.31
CA LEU A 327 12.70 4.20 12.06
C LEU A 327 12.14 2.78 12.14
N TYR A 328 11.50 2.37 11.05
CA TYR A 328 10.96 1.04 10.85
C TYR A 328 11.48 0.45 9.55
N VAL A 329 11.84 -0.83 9.59
CA VAL A 329 12.17 -1.66 8.44
C VAL A 329 11.03 -2.65 8.25
N VAL A 330 10.38 -2.60 7.10
CA VAL A 330 9.38 -3.57 6.66
C VAL A 330 10.03 -4.49 5.63
N ASP A 331 9.95 -5.80 5.84
CA ASP A 331 10.51 -6.81 4.94
C ASP A 331 9.63 -7.09 3.70
N GLU A 332 10.09 -7.96 2.80
CA GLU A 332 9.36 -8.34 1.57
C GLU A 332 8.03 -9.07 1.86
N ASN A 333 7.86 -9.62 3.07
CA ASN A 333 6.62 -10.25 3.51
C ASN A 333 5.63 -9.23 4.11
N GLY A 334 6.05 -7.97 4.30
CA GLY A 334 5.26 -6.94 4.95
C GLY A 334 5.33 -6.98 6.48
N THR A 335 6.29 -7.71 7.06
CA THR A 335 6.56 -7.77 8.50
C THR A 335 7.54 -6.66 8.87
N ALA A 336 7.26 -5.94 9.96
CA ALA A 336 8.12 -4.85 10.44
C ALA A 336 8.64 -5.12 11.85
N ASN A 337 9.71 -4.44 12.25
CA ASN A 337 10.11 -4.34 13.66
C ASN A 337 8.94 -3.76 14.49
N ALA A 338 8.57 -4.43 15.58
CA ALA A 338 7.39 -4.06 16.37
C ALA A 338 7.57 -2.73 17.12
N ALA A 339 8.78 -2.48 17.62
CA ALA A 339 9.19 -1.23 18.27
C ALA A 339 10.10 -0.44 17.32
N GLY A 340 9.84 0.84 17.15
CA GLY A 340 10.62 1.71 16.28
C GLY A 340 12.02 2.00 16.84
N PHE A 341 13.02 2.07 15.96
CA PHE A 341 14.36 2.49 16.35
C PHE A 341 14.41 4.01 16.47
N ARG A 342 14.65 4.54 17.68
CA ARG A 342 14.59 5.98 17.90
C ARG A 342 15.70 6.71 17.13
N LEU A 343 15.31 7.65 16.28
CA LEU A 343 16.19 8.61 15.64
C LEU A 343 16.30 9.84 16.54
N CYS A 344 17.49 10.20 16.96
CA CYS A 344 17.70 11.50 17.61
C CYS A 344 19.11 12.03 17.43
N ALA A 345 19.19 13.33 17.14
CA ALA A 345 20.44 14.05 17.07
C ALA A 345 20.96 14.28 18.50
N GLY A 346 21.96 13.51 18.91
CA GLY A 346 22.65 13.72 20.18
C GLY A 346 22.02 13.06 21.41
N CYS A 347 21.13 12.07 21.25
CA CYS A 347 20.88 11.18 22.38
C CYS A 347 22.14 10.37 22.69
N ALA A 348 22.36 10.06 23.96
CA ALA A 348 23.20 8.93 24.32
C ALA A 348 22.67 7.67 23.58
N PRO A 349 23.55 6.77 23.14
CA PRO A 349 23.14 5.50 22.53
C PRO A 349 22.04 4.86 23.38
N GLN A 350 20.95 4.40 22.74
CA GLN A 350 19.93 3.66 23.49
C GLN A 350 20.63 2.45 24.12
N GLU A 351 20.57 2.32 25.44
CA GLU A 351 20.92 1.06 26.09
C GLU A 351 20.00 -0.01 25.49
N GLU A 352 20.63 -0.98 24.83
CA GLU A 352 19.95 -2.16 24.31
C GLU A 352 19.15 -2.77 25.47
N PRO A 353 17.83 -3.02 25.31
CA PRO A 353 17.05 -3.60 26.39
C PRO A 353 17.75 -4.88 26.82
N ALA A 354 18.19 -4.92 28.08
CA ALA A 354 18.98 -6.03 28.60
C ALA A 354 18.33 -7.35 28.18
N PRO A 355 19.09 -8.29 27.59
CA PRO A 355 18.54 -9.53 27.06
C PRO A 355 17.65 -10.14 28.13
N SER A 356 16.36 -10.27 27.82
CA SER A 356 15.37 -10.76 28.77
C SER A 356 15.91 -12.06 29.34
N SER A 357 16.19 -12.07 30.64
CA SER A 357 16.80 -13.22 31.31
C SER A 357 15.98 -14.47 30.95
N PRO A 358 16.60 -15.58 30.55
CA PRO A 358 15.88 -16.75 30.10
C PRO A 358 14.91 -17.18 31.21
N THR A 359 13.62 -17.00 30.94
CA THR A 359 12.55 -17.45 31.83
C THR A 359 12.73 -18.95 32.01
N SER A 360 13.20 -19.35 33.20
CA SER A 360 13.36 -20.76 33.51
C SER A 360 12.01 -21.46 33.31
N PRO A 361 11.98 -22.63 32.64
CA PRO A 361 10.75 -23.37 32.44
C PRO A 361 10.17 -23.74 33.81
N SER A 362 9.08 -23.06 34.19
CA SER A 362 8.34 -23.35 35.40
C SER A 362 7.65 -24.70 35.25
N SER A 363 8.29 -25.75 35.74
CA SER A 363 7.73 -27.08 35.91
C SER A 363 6.75 -27.10 37.07
N SER A 364 5.46 -26.89 36.79
CA SER A 364 4.36 -27.42 37.62
C SER A 364 3.03 -27.42 36.86
N PRO A 365 2.46 -28.59 36.52
CA PRO A 365 1.09 -28.68 36.04
C PRO A 365 0.15 -28.60 37.24
N THR A 366 -0.53 -27.46 37.43
CA THR A 366 -1.66 -27.39 38.36
C THR A 366 -2.95 -27.52 37.55
N VAL A 367 -3.64 -28.64 37.75
CA VAL A 367 -4.95 -28.97 37.20
C VAL A 367 -6.00 -28.01 37.78
N PRO A 368 -6.78 -27.26 36.97
CA PRO A 368 -7.98 -26.60 37.47
C PRO A 368 -9.19 -27.52 37.27
N SER A 369 -9.81 -27.86 38.40
CA SER A 369 -11.14 -28.45 38.51
C SER A 369 -12.21 -27.47 38.03
N SER A 370 -13.20 -28.01 37.32
CA SER A 370 -14.36 -27.34 36.75
C SER A 370 -15.39 -26.96 37.81
N SER A 371 -16.02 -25.79 37.64
CA SER A 371 -17.42 -25.55 38.05
C SER A 371 -17.99 -24.34 37.28
N PRO A 372 -19.23 -24.42 36.76
CA PRO A 372 -19.87 -23.34 36.04
C PRO A 372 -20.65 -22.44 37.01
N SER A 373 -20.54 -21.12 36.83
CA SER A 373 -21.51 -20.19 37.41
C SER A 373 -21.99 -19.21 36.34
N THR A 374 -23.30 -19.28 36.13
CA THR A 374 -24.15 -18.38 35.36
C THR A 374 -24.33 -17.07 36.11
N SER A 375 -24.20 -15.93 35.42
CA SER A 375 -25.04 -14.75 35.65
C SER A 375 -24.77 -13.66 34.59
N SER A 376 -25.83 -13.30 33.86
CA SER A 376 -25.96 -12.01 33.18
C SER A 376 -26.23 -10.91 34.23
N PRO A 377 -25.93 -9.63 33.93
CA PRO A 377 -27.02 -8.80 33.44
C PRO A 377 -26.66 -7.72 32.41
N THR A 378 -27.73 -7.35 31.69
CA THR A 378 -28.05 -6.18 30.88
C THR A 378 -27.53 -4.82 31.40
N ALA A 379 -27.02 -3.97 30.50
CA ALA A 379 -27.19 -2.51 30.54
C ALA A 379 -26.84 -1.80 29.20
N THR A 380 -27.89 -1.24 28.59
CA THR A 380 -28.06 0.10 27.98
C THR A 380 -27.01 0.72 27.02
N PRO A 381 -27.43 1.21 25.82
CA PRO A 381 -26.58 2.04 24.97
C PRO A 381 -26.64 3.53 25.35
N SER A 382 -25.47 4.14 25.53
CA SER A 382 -25.28 5.59 25.68
C SER A 382 -25.13 6.25 24.32
N SER A 383 -26.06 7.13 23.96
CA SER A 383 -25.99 8.03 22.82
C SER A 383 -25.17 9.28 23.16
N SER A 384 -24.08 9.52 22.43
CA SER A 384 -23.36 10.80 22.45
C SER A 384 -23.55 11.55 21.12
N PRO A 385 -23.65 12.89 21.15
CA PRO A 385 -24.02 13.70 19.98
C PRO A 385 -22.81 13.97 19.07
N THR A 386 -23.04 13.89 17.76
CA THR A 386 -22.09 14.29 16.73
C THR A 386 -22.17 15.80 16.51
N THR A 387 -21.15 16.54 16.91
CA THR A 387 -21.01 17.97 16.60
C THR A 387 -20.53 18.13 15.15
N SER A 388 -21.41 18.57 14.26
CA SER A 388 -21.06 18.90 12.87
C SER A 388 -20.40 20.28 12.82
N THR A 389 -19.13 20.34 12.40
CA THR A 389 -18.44 21.60 12.10
C THR A 389 -18.71 21.96 10.64
N THR A 390 -19.45 23.04 10.41
CA THR A 390 -19.75 23.57 9.07
C THR A 390 -18.57 24.43 8.61
N ILE A 391 -17.90 24.02 7.53
CA ILE A 391 -16.88 24.82 6.84
C ILE A 391 -17.60 25.74 5.84
N ARG A 392 -17.46 27.06 5.98
CA ARG A 392 -17.87 28.04 4.96
C ARG A 392 -16.62 28.56 4.24
N HIS A 393 -16.53 28.32 2.94
CA HIS A 393 -15.59 29.03 2.07
C HIS A 393 -16.28 30.16 1.33
N SER A 394 -15.62 31.32 1.34
CA SER A 394 -15.99 32.51 0.59
C SER A 394 -15.36 32.42 -0.79
N THR A 395 -16.17 32.39 -1.85
CA THR A 395 -15.72 32.43 -3.23
C THR A 395 -15.58 33.89 -3.67
N THR A 396 -14.34 34.37 -3.78
CA THR A 396 -14.04 35.62 -4.48
C THR A 396 -14.03 35.33 -5.98
N SER A 397 -15.12 35.70 -6.65
CA SER A 397 -15.22 35.70 -8.11
C SER A 397 -14.26 36.73 -8.69
N THR A 398 -13.32 36.29 -9.53
CA THR A 398 -12.57 37.19 -10.41
C THR A 398 -13.06 36.94 -11.83
N GLN A 399 -13.73 37.95 -12.39
CA GLN A 399 -14.22 37.97 -13.76
C GLN A 399 -13.05 37.91 -14.75
N ALA A 400 -13.03 36.91 -15.63
CA ALA A 400 -12.11 36.84 -16.76
C ALA A 400 -12.76 37.44 -18.01
N SER A 401 -12.01 38.31 -18.69
CA SER A 401 -12.34 38.93 -19.97
C SER A 401 -12.32 37.92 -21.11
N SER A 402 -13.41 37.90 -21.90
CA SER A 402 -13.59 37.11 -23.10
C SER A 402 -12.87 37.72 -24.31
N SER A 403 -12.04 36.93 -25.00
CA SER A 403 -11.62 37.22 -26.37
C SER A 403 -11.93 36.01 -27.28
N SER A 404 -12.80 36.24 -28.26
CA SER A 404 -13.26 35.28 -29.26
C SER A 404 -12.16 34.89 -30.25
N PRO A 405 -12.13 33.64 -30.78
CA PRO A 405 -11.29 33.29 -31.91
C PRO A 405 -12.03 33.45 -33.25
N THR A 406 -11.36 34.13 -34.18
CA THR A 406 -11.75 34.26 -35.58
C THR A 406 -11.41 32.97 -36.34
N THR A 407 -12.39 32.39 -37.02
CA THR A 407 -12.24 31.26 -37.93
C THR A 407 -11.80 31.74 -39.32
N SER A 408 -10.71 31.19 -39.85
CA SER A 408 -10.35 31.31 -41.27
C SER A 408 -10.31 29.92 -41.90
N SER A 409 -11.27 29.68 -42.80
CA SER A 409 -11.35 28.52 -43.69
C SER A 409 -10.47 28.74 -44.92
N SER A 410 -9.54 27.82 -45.20
CA SER A 410 -8.84 27.75 -46.48
C SER A 410 -9.27 26.49 -47.25
N THR A 411 -10.02 26.71 -48.32
CA THR A 411 -10.39 25.72 -49.35
C THR A 411 -9.18 25.48 -50.25
N SER A 412 -8.77 24.22 -50.41
CA SER A 412 -7.79 23.79 -51.42
C SER A 412 -8.54 23.06 -52.53
N SER A 413 -8.54 23.67 -53.71
CA SER A 413 -8.99 23.08 -54.97
C SER A 413 -7.80 22.51 -55.74
N ARG A 414 -8.06 21.39 -56.43
CA ARG A 414 -7.17 20.67 -57.35
C ARG A 414 -6.53 21.56 -58.41
N GLY A 415 -5.28 21.19 -58.74
CA GLY A 415 -4.58 21.37 -60.00
C GLY A 415 -3.62 20.21 -60.14
#